data_AF-A0A1W9PTK9-F1
#
_entry.id   AF-A0A1W9PTK9-F1
#
_cell.length_a   1.000
_cell.length_b   1.000
_cell.length_c   1.000
_cell.angle_alpha   90.00
_cell.angle_beta   90.00
_cell.angle_gamma   90.00
#
_symmetry.space_group_name_H-M   'P 1'
#
loop_
_entity.id
_entity.type
_entity.pdbx_description
1 polymer ?
#
loop_
_entity_poly.entity_id
_entity_poly.type
_entity_poly.pdbx_seq_one_letter_code
_entity_poly.pdbx_strand_id
1 'polypeptide(L)'
;MNTSDRLEAIRLAQTHVAQRPVYLDTETTGVGKSDVIVEIAVIDYDGSILVNSLVRPNKKIPFGATNVHGITDEMVKNAPLGKR
;
A
#
# COMPACT_ATOMS: atom_id res chain seq x y z
N MET A 1 20.21 -15.86 12.82
CA MET A 1 20.43 -14.43 12.51
C MET A 1 21.53 -13.95 13.43
N ASN A 2 22.66 -13.53 12.88
CA ASN A 2 23.82 -13.10 13.65
C ASN A 2 23.59 -11.66 14.15
N THR A 3 24.10 -11.31 15.34
CA THR A 3 24.08 -9.94 15.89
C THR A 3 24.54 -8.87 14.90
N SER A 4 25.49 -9.20 14.01
CA SER A 4 25.95 -8.31 12.92
C SER A 4 24.83 -7.95 11.94
N ASP A 5 24.08 -8.95 11.44
CA ASP A 5 22.98 -8.74 10.49
C ASP A 5 21.91 -7.82 11.08
N ARG A 6 21.63 -7.99 12.39
CA ARG A 6 20.68 -7.15 13.11
C ARG A 6 21.16 -5.70 13.21
N LEU A 7 22.44 -5.48 13.51
CA LEU A 7 23.01 -4.13 13.61
C LEU A 7 23.06 -3.43 12.25
N GLU A 8 23.33 -4.17 11.18
CA GLU A 8 23.30 -3.65 9.82
C GLU A 8 21.89 -3.24 9.39
N ALA A 9 20.89 -4.09 9.62
CA ALA A 9 19.49 -3.77 9.33
C ALA A 9 19.02 -2.50 10.08
N ILE A 10 19.41 -2.35 11.35
CA ILE A 10 19.10 -1.15 12.13
C ILE A 10 19.74 0.10 11.52
N ARG A 11 21.03 0.03 11.15
CA ARG A 11 21.74 1.16 10.53
C ARG A 11 21.12 1.58 9.20
N LEU A 12 20.75 0.59 8.39
CA LEU A 12 20.09 0.82 7.10
C LEU A 12 18.74 1.52 7.31
N ALA A 13 17.91 1.02 8.23
CA ALA A 13 16.64 1.63 8.56
C ALA A 13 16.81 3.08 9.07
N GLN A 14 17.76 3.33 9.98
CA GLN A 14 18.07 4.68 10.47
C GLN A 14 18.49 5.62 9.34
N THR A 15 19.31 5.15 8.40
CA THR A 15 19.75 5.95 7.25
C THR A 15 18.58 6.32 6.34
N HIS A 16 17.67 5.38 6.06
CA HIS A 16 16.49 5.66 5.26
C HIS A 16 15.52 6.62 5.96
N VAL A 17 15.25 6.41 7.25
CA VAL A 17 14.37 7.31 8.02
C VAL A 17 14.94 8.73 8.08
N ALA A 18 16.26 8.88 8.23
CA ALA A 18 16.92 10.19 8.26
C ALA A 18 16.78 10.99 6.95
N GLN A 19 16.53 10.32 5.82
CA GLN A 19 16.26 10.99 4.54
C GLN A 19 14.85 11.57 4.44
N ARG A 20 14.00 11.36 5.47
CA ARG A 20 12.63 11.85 5.53
C ARG A 20 11.82 11.46 4.29
N PRO A 21 11.72 10.15 3.97
CA PRO A 21 11.00 9.68 2.80
C PRO A 21 9.49 9.76 3.01
N VAL A 22 8.74 9.71 1.89
CA VAL A 22 7.32 9.35 1.94
C VAL A 22 7.19 7.83 1.91
N TYR A 23 6.18 7.31 2.61
CA TYR A 23 5.85 5.89 2.64
C TYR A 23 4.60 5.65 1.80
N LEU A 24 4.69 4.73 0.84
CA LEU A 24 3.59 4.32 -0.04
C LEU A 24 3.17 2.90 0.32
N ASP A 25 1.87 2.71 0.47
CA ASP A 25 1.25 1.40 0.58
C ASP A 25 0.06 1.31 -0.39
N THR A 26 -0.21 0.10 -0.87
CA THR A 26 -1.30 -0.15 -1.82
C THR A 26 -1.98 -1.47 -1.56
N GLU A 27 -3.30 -1.45 -1.60
CA GLU A 27 -4.08 -2.68 -1.74
C GLU A 27 -4.50 -2.88 -3.18
N THR A 28 -4.52 -4.13 -3.63
CA THR A 28 -4.69 -4.47 -5.03
C THR A 28 -5.67 -5.61 -5.20
N THR A 29 -6.21 -5.77 -6.40
CA THR A 29 -7.02 -6.94 -6.74
C THR A 29 -6.21 -8.25 -6.80
N GLY A 30 -4.88 -8.19 -6.66
CA GLY A 30 -3.94 -9.30 -6.77
C GLY A 30 -2.52 -8.82 -7.14
N VAL A 31 -1.58 -9.74 -7.33
CA VAL A 31 -0.15 -9.44 -7.58
C VAL A 31 0.28 -9.60 -9.04
N GLY A 32 -0.67 -9.84 -9.95
CA GLY A 32 -0.42 -10.05 -11.37
C GLY A 32 -0.35 -8.76 -12.18
N LYS A 33 0.14 -8.87 -13.43
CA LYS A 33 0.29 -7.71 -14.34
C LYS A 33 -1.04 -7.02 -14.72
N SER A 34 -2.16 -7.72 -14.57
CA SER A 34 -3.51 -7.21 -14.87
C SER A 34 -4.28 -6.83 -13.60
N ASP A 35 -3.64 -6.93 -12.43
CA ASP A 35 -4.19 -6.44 -11.18
C ASP A 35 -4.03 -4.95 -11.05
N VAL A 36 -4.98 -4.35 -10.34
CA VAL A 36 -5.12 -2.91 -10.22
C VAL A 36 -5.28 -2.54 -8.76
N ILE A 37 -4.90 -1.31 -8.45
CA ILE A 37 -5.01 -0.74 -7.10
C ILE A 37 -6.49 -0.54 -6.74
N VAL A 38 -6.83 -0.89 -5.49
CA VAL A 38 -8.13 -0.64 -4.86
C VAL A 38 -8.03 0.32 -3.67
N GLU A 39 -6.82 0.56 -3.16
CA GLU A 39 -6.51 1.61 -2.18
C GLU A 39 -5.09 2.12 -2.39
N ILE A 40 -4.90 3.44 -2.23
CA ILE A 40 -3.58 4.07 -2.16
C ILE A 40 -3.46 4.88 -0.87
N ALA A 41 -2.41 4.60 -0.11
CA ALA A 41 -2.03 5.34 1.08
C ALA A 41 -0.61 5.89 0.93
N VAL A 42 -0.45 7.20 1.15
CA VAL A 42 0.84 7.88 1.20
C VAL A 42 0.90 8.71 2.46
N ILE A 43 1.91 8.46 3.29
CA ILE A 43 2.20 9.26 4.47
C ILE A 43 3.59 9.89 4.37
N ASP A 44 3.76 11.06 4.96
CA ASP A 44 5.05 11.73 5.09
C ASP A 44 5.91 11.06 6.19
N TYR A 45 7.18 11.43 6.27
CA TYR A 45 8.15 10.82 7.20
C TYR A 45 7.78 10.98 8.69
N ASP A 46 6.94 11.97 9.01
CA ASP A 46 6.44 12.24 10.36
C ASP A 46 5.07 11.62 10.66
N GLY A 47 4.53 10.84 9.72
CA GLY A 47 3.23 10.19 9.83
C GLY A 47 2.05 11.05 9.34
N SER A 48 2.30 12.27 8.86
CA SER A 48 1.25 13.09 8.25
C SER A 48 0.64 12.40 7.02
N ILE A 49 -0.69 12.34 6.93
CA ILE A 49 -1.37 11.72 5.79
C ILE A 49 -1.31 12.68 4.60
N LEU A 50 -0.69 12.24 3.51
CA LEU A 50 -0.67 12.97 2.24
C LEU A 50 -1.79 12.47 1.31
N VAL A 51 -2.00 11.15 1.28
CA VAL A 51 -3.07 10.48 0.53
C VAL A 51 -3.58 9.31 1.36
N ASN A 52 -4.90 9.14 1.42
CA ASN A 52 -5.52 7.91 1.91
C ASN A 52 -6.88 7.77 1.20
N SER A 53 -6.94 6.96 0.15
CA SER A 53 -8.11 6.88 -0.71
C SER A 53 -8.33 5.48 -1.25
N LEU A 54 -9.59 5.04 -1.19
CA LEU A 54 -10.07 3.94 -2.01
C LEU A 54 -10.06 4.32 -3.49
N VAL A 55 -9.94 3.31 -4.34
CA VAL A 55 -9.95 3.41 -5.80
C VAL A 55 -10.94 2.38 -6.34
N ARG A 56 -11.85 2.80 -7.21
CA ARG A 56 -12.77 1.86 -7.85
C ARG A 56 -12.08 1.14 -9.01
N PRO A 57 -11.90 -0.19 -8.95
CA PRO A 57 -11.36 -0.96 -10.06
C PRO A 57 -12.40 -1.08 -11.19
N ASN A 58 -11.93 -1.37 -12.41
CA ASN A 58 -12.80 -1.70 -13.55
C ASN A 58 -13.09 -3.20 -13.67
N LYS A 59 -12.89 -3.95 -12.59
CA LYS A 59 -13.16 -5.37 -12.45
C LYS A 59 -13.57 -5.65 -11.00
N LYS A 60 -14.26 -6.77 -10.75
CA LYS A 60 -14.57 -7.18 -9.38
C LYS A 60 -13.29 -7.47 -8.59
N ILE A 61 -13.29 -7.12 -7.31
CA ILE A 61 -12.22 -7.49 -6.38
C ILE A 61 -12.33 -9.00 -6.11
N PRO A 62 -11.28 -9.80 -6.38
CA PRO A 62 -11.31 -11.23 -6.08
C PRO A 62 -11.47 -11.50 -4.58
N PHE A 63 -12.24 -12.53 -4.23
CA PHE A 63 -12.47 -12.90 -2.82
C PHE A 63 -11.16 -13.13 -2.05
N GLY A 64 -10.15 -13.71 -2.70
CA GLY A 64 -8.83 -13.91 -2.08
C GLY A 64 -8.16 -12.59 -1.69
N ALA A 65 -8.25 -11.56 -2.52
CA ALA A 65 -7.72 -10.23 -2.21
C ALA A 65 -8.53 -9.58 -1.08
N THR A 66 -9.87 -9.60 -1.17
CA THR A 66 -10.75 -9.13 -0.09
C THR A 66 -10.48 -9.85 1.23
N ASN A 67 -10.15 -11.14 1.24
CA ASN A 67 -9.83 -11.88 2.47
C ASN A 67 -8.46 -11.50 3.07
N VAL A 68 -7.55 -10.92 2.27
CA VAL A 68 -6.26 -10.41 2.73
C VAL A 68 -6.43 -9.00 3.30
N HIS A 69 -7.02 -8.08 2.55
CA HIS A 69 -7.03 -6.65 2.88
C HIS A 69 -8.38 -6.10 3.38
N GLY A 70 -9.46 -6.89 3.32
CA GLY A 70 -10.78 -6.52 3.84
C GLY A 70 -11.62 -5.56 2.99
N ILE A 71 -11.12 -5.13 1.83
CA ILE A 71 -11.82 -4.17 0.95
C ILE A 71 -12.76 -4.92 0.01
N THR A 72 -14.02 -4.49 -0.01
CA THR A 72 -15.09 -5.08 -0.81
C THR A 72 -15.45 -4.20 -2.00
N ASP A 73 -16.07 -4.78 -3.04
CA ASP A 73 -16.62 -4.04 -4.18
C ASP A 73 -17.58 -2.91 -3.74
N GLU A 74 -18.31 -3.11 -2.63
CA GLU A 74 -19.26 -2.15 -2.09
C GLU A 74 -18.58 -0.91 -1.50
N MET A 75 -17.43 -1.09 -0.83
CA MET A 75 -16.66 0.02 -0.26
C MET A 75 -16.11 0.96 -1.35
N VAL A 76 -15.72 0.40 -2.49
CA VAL A 76 -15.10 1.15 -3.60
C VAL A 76 -16.12 1.69 -4.61
N LYS A 77 -17.42 1.38 -4.48
CA LYS A 77 -18.43 1.68 -5.51
C LYS A 77 -18.52 3.16 -5.90
N ASN A 78 -18.28 4.05 -4.93
CA ASN A 78 -18.35 5.50 -5.06
C ASN A 78 -16.97 6.16 -5.11
N ALA A 79 -15.89 5.36 -5.04
CA ALA A 79 -14.53 5.86 -5.12
C ALA A 79 -14.21 6.33 -6.56
N PRO A 80 -13.19 7.19 -6.74
CA PRO A 80 -12.73 7.58 -8.06
C PRO A 80 -12.37 6.35 -8.92
N LEU A 81 -12.76 6.37 -10.19
CA LEU A 81 -12.42 5.29 -11.12
C LEU A 81 -10.91 5.27 -11.38
N GLY A 82 -10.28 4.14 -11.08
CA GLY A 82 -8.86 3.94 -11.37
C GLY A 82 -8.58 4.00 -12.88
N LYS A 83 -7.54 4.71 -13.26
CA LYS A 83 -7.04 4.73 -14.64
C LYS A 83 -6.06 3.56 -14.84
N ARG A 84 -6.04 3.00 -16.05
CA ARG A 84 -5.04 2.01 -16.49
C ARG A 84 -3.88 2.70 -17.18
#